data_AF-A0A9W5X5D2-F1
#
_entry.id   AF-A0A9W5X5D2-F1
#
_cell.length_a   1.000
_cell.length_b   1.000
_cell.length_c   1.000
_cell.angle_alpha   90.00
_cell.angle_beta   90.00
_cell.angle_gamma   90.00
#
_symmetry.space_group_name_H-M   'P 1'
#
loop_
_entity.id
_entity.type
_entity.pdbx_description
1 polymer ?
#
loop_
_entity_poly.entity_id
_entity_poly.type
_entity_poly.pdbx_seq_one_letter_code
_entity_poly.pdbx_strand_id
1 'polypeptide(L)'
;MVKIYFVVDDNNYISGGLSYGKMEGAIELEVPDNHEIFKYDANVFKYENGKLIKDEEYQKQLIAEEEEKQNLPSDEEMNAIALMELTELIMGR
;
A
#
# COMPACT_ATOMS: atom_id res chain seq x y z
N MET A 1 -18.63 -13.15 -14.16
CA MET A 1 -17.97 -13.60 -12.92
C MET A 1 -16.59 -14.08 -13.33
N VAL A 2 -15.55 -13.63 -12.65
CA VAL A 2 -14.15 -14.00 -12.89
C VAL A 2 -13.62 -14.71 -11.66
N LYS A 3 -12.89 -15.78 -11.92
CA LYS A 3 -12.16 -16.52 -10.89
C LYS A 3 -10.80 -15.89 -10.69
N ILE A 4 -10.49 -15.57 -9.44
CA ILE A 4 -9.21 -14.99 -9.03
C ILE A 4 -8.55 -15.89 -7.99
N TYR A 5 -7.22 -15.84 -7.98
CA TYR A 5 -6.38 -16.51 -7.00
C TYR A 5 -5.47 -15.47 -6.33
N PHE A 6 -5.39 -15.53 -5.01
CA PHE A 6 -4.58 -14.61 -4.21
C PHE A 6 -4.08 -15.29 -2.94
N VAL A 7 -3.04 -14.72 -2.33
CA VAL A 7 -2.60 -15.10 -0.99
C VAL A 7 -2.95 -13.97 -0.03
N VAL A 8 -3.05 -14.31 1.25
CA VAL A 8 -3.31 -13.34 2.32
C VAL A 8 -2.19 -13.37 3.34
N ASP A 9 -1.99 -12.26 4.03
CA ASP A 9 -1.07 -12.16 5.16
C ASP A 9 -1.71 -12.69 6.47
N ASP A 10 -0.96 -12.59 7.57
CA ASP A 10 -1.41 -13.03 8.90
C ASP A 10 -2.65 -12.26 9.41
N ASN A 11 -2.97 -11.10 8.82
CA ASN A 11 -4.12 -10.26 9.14
C ASN A 11 -5.30 -10.45 8.16
N ASN A 12 -5.20 -11.43 7.25
CA ASN A 12 -6.13 -11.71 6.17
C ASN A 12 -6.25 -10.62 5.10
N TYR A 13 -5.30 -9.69 4.99
CA TYR A 13 -5.25 -8.78 3.84
C TYR A 13 -4.63 -9.49 2.65
N ILE A 14 -5.07 -9.17 1.43
CA ILE A 14 -4.41 -9.68 0.24
C ILE A 14 -2.95 -9.25 0.28
N SER A 15 -2.06 -10.23 0.16
CA SER A 15 -0.62 -10.02 0.10
C SER A 15 -0.14 -10.33 -1.31
N GLY A 16 0.44 -9.33 -1.98
CA GLY A 16 0.99 -9.49 -3.32
C GLY A 16 -0.06 -9.40 -4.44
N GLY A 17 0.20 -10.07 -5.55
CA GLY A 17 -0.56 -9.92 -6.79
C GLY A 17 -1.75 -10.87 -6.91
N LEU A 18 -2.71 -10.48 -7.74
CA LEU A 18 -3.79 -11.33 -8.20
C LEU A 18 -3.33 -12.17 -9.39
N SER A 19 -3.76 -13.44 -9.42
CA SER A 19 -3.57 -14.32 -10.56
C SER A 19 -4.92 -14.79 -11.09
N TYR A 20 -5.01 -14.95 -12.41
CA TYR A 20 -6.13 -15.64 -13.08
C TYR A 20 -5.85 -17.14 -13.26
N GLY A 21 -4.60 -17.56 -13.07
CA GLY A 21 -4.18 -18.95 -13.08
C GLY A 21 -4.12 -19.53 -11.67
N LYS A 22 -4.46 -20.81 -11.53
CA LYS A 22 -4.37 -21.53 -10.26
C LYS A 22 -2.95 -21.47 -9.72
N MET A 23 -2.83 -21.07 -8.46
CA MET A 23 -1.57 -20.99 -7.73
C MET A 23 -1.64 -21.90 -6.51
N GLU A 24 -0.58 -22.67 -6.27
CA GLU A 24 -0.51 -23.56 -5.12
C GLU A 24 -0.47 -22.75 -3.82
N GLY A 25 -1.30 -23.11 -2.83
CA GLY A 25 -1.41 -22.38 -1.57
C GLY A 25 -2.24 -21.08 -1.64
N ALA A 26 -2.77 -20.72 -2.81
CA ALA A 26 -3.63 -19.55 -2.96
C ALA A 26 -5.10 -19.84 -2.63
N ILE A 27 -5.80 -18.82 -2.16
CA ILE A 27 -7.25 -18.80 -1.98
C ILE A 27 -7.88 -18.56 -3.36
N GLU A 28 -8.92 -19.35 -3.67
CA GLU A 28 -9.74 -19.22 -4.89
C GLU A 28 -11.05 -18.52 -4.54
N LEU A 29 -11.39 -17.47 -5.30
CA LEU A 29 -12.67 -16.76 -5.15
C LEU A 29 -13.24 -16.39 -6.52
N GLU A 30 -14.56 -16.55 -6.68
CA GLU A 30 -15.29 -16.00 -7.82
C GLU A 30 -15.89 -14.66 -7.44
N VAL A 31 -15.53 -13.62 -8.20
CA VAL A 31 -16.03 -12.26 -8.02
C VAL A 31 -16.70 -11.76 -9.29
N PRO A 32 -17.60 -10.77 -9.21
CA PRO A 32 -18.13 -10.09 -10.39
C PRO A 32 -17.03 -9.45 -11.24
N ASP A 33 -17.23 -9.37 -12.55
CA ASP A 33 -16.22 -8.81 -13.49
C ASP A 33 -15.99 -7.31 -13.26
N ASN A 34 -16.92 -6.66 -12.56
CA ASN A 34 -16.88 -5.26 -12.16
C ASN A 34 -16.50 -5.07 -10.69
N HIS A 35 -16.02 -6.11 -10.00
CA HIS A 35 -15.64 -6.04 -8.59
C HIS A 35 -14.55 -4.97 -8.37
N GLU A 36 -14.63 -4.27 -7.24
CA GLU A 36 -13.75 -3.15 -6.93
C GLU A 36 -12.26 -3.51 -6.89
N ILE A 37 -11.96 -4.79 -6.62
CA ILE A 37 -10.59 -5.31 -6.61
C ILE A 37 -9.82 -5.11 -7.93
N PHE A 38 -10.51 -5.00 -9.06
CA PHE A 38 -9.87 -4.76 -10.36
C PHE A 38 -9.63 -3.27 -10.66
N LYS A 39 -10.13 -2.37 -9.79
CA LYS A 39 -10.03 -0.91 -9.97
C LYS A 39 -9.09 -0.27 -8.96
N TYR A 40 -8.90 -0.89 -7.80
CA TYR A 40 -8.08 -0.39 -6.70
C TYR A 40 -6.90 -1.32 -6.44
N ASP A 41 -5.99 -0.88 -5.59
CA ASP A 41 -4.92 -1.74 -5.09
C ASP A 41 -5.53 -2.96 -4.37
N ALA A 42 -5.07 -4.15 -4.72
CA ALA A 42 -5.59 -5.39 -4.12
C ALA A 42 -5.26 -5.47 -2.62
N ASN A 43 -4.16 -4.86 -2.18
CA ASN A 43 -3.68 -4.92 -0.79
C ASN A 43 -4.62 -4.24 0.21
N VAL A 44 -5.58 -3.43 -0.24
CA VAL A 44 -6.60 -2.81 0.64
C VAL A 44 -7.81 -3.71 0.90
N PHE A 45 -7.85 -4.91 0.31
CA PHE A 45 -8.94 -5.85 0.51
C PHE A 45 -8.56 -6.90 1.55
N LYS A 46 -9.46 -7.09 2.51
CA LYS A 46 -9.41 -8.14 3.52
C LYS A 46 -10.30 -9.31 3.14
N TYR A 47 -9.81 -10.52 3.32
CA TYR A 47 -10.57 -11.74 3.11
C TYR A 47 -11.24 -12.19 4.42
N GLU A 48 -12.56 -12.08 4.50
CA GLU A 48 -13.33 -12.51 5.67
C GLU A 48 -14.59 -13.24 5.25
N ASN A 49 -14.88 -14.38 5.88
CA ASN A 49 -16.10 -15.17 5.66
C ASN A 49 -16.36 -15.51 4.18
N GLY A 50 -15.30 -15.82 3.42
CA GLY A 50 -15.41 -16.17 2.01
C GLY A 50 -15.65 -14.98 1.07
N LYS A 51 -15.42 -13.75 1.54
CA LYS A 51 -15.62 -12.52 0.75
C LYS A 51 -14.43 -11.59 0.89
N LEU A 52 -14.26 -10.73 -0.11
CA LEU A 52 -13.32 -9.62 -0.06
C LEU A 52 -14.06 -8.36 0.37
N ILE A 53 -13.60 -7.77 1.47
CA ILE A 53 -14.13 -6.55 2.05
C ILE A 53 -13.03 -5.50 1.90
N LYS A 54 -13.36 -4.39 1.25
CA LYS A 54 -12.44 -3.27 1.15
C LYS A 54 -12.34 -2.58 2.49
N ASP A 55 -11.12 -2.38 2.96
CA ASP A 55 -10.84 -1.63 4.19
C ASP A 55 -10.47 -0.19 3.84
N GLU A 56 -11.46 0.70 3.92
CA GLU A 56 -11.26 2.12 3.61
C GLU A 56 -10.41 2.85 4.65
N GLU A 57 -10.42 2.39 5.91
CA GLU A 57 -9.58 2.99 6.96
C GLU A 57 -8.12 2.63 6.75
N TYR A 58 -7.85 1.36 6.45
CA TYR A 58 -6.51 0.91 6.10
C TYR A 58 -6.00 1.58 4.81
N GLN A 59 -6.87 1.77 3.81
CA GLN A 59 -6.51 2.53 2.62
C GLN A 59 -6.09 3.98 2.95
N LYS A 60 -6.80 4.67 3.86
CA LYS A 60 -6.41 6.02 4.28
C LYS A 60 -5.06 6.05 5.01
N GLN A 61 -4.79 5.03 5.83
CA GLN A 61 -3.50 4.91 6.51
C GLN A 61 -2.36 4.74 5.50
N LEU A 62 -2.51 3.85 4.51
CA LEU A 62 -1.49 3.65 3.48
C LEU A 62 -1.22 4.92 2.66
N ILE A 63 -2.28 5.69 2.33
CA ILE A 63 -2.12 6.98 1.64
C ILE A 63 -1.35 7.96 2.53
N ALA A 64 -1.70 8.06 3.81
CA ALA A 64 -1.01 8.95 4.75
C ALA A 64 0.46 8.57 4.92
N GLU A 65 0.78 7.28 5.04
CA GLU A 65 2.17 6.80 5.13
C GLU A 65 2.98 7.11 3.87
N GLU A 66 2.36 6.98 2.68
CA GLU A 66 3.01 7.31 1.43
C GLU A 66 3.22 8.83 1.29
N GLU A 67 2.24 9.65 1.67
CA GLU A 67 2.36 11.11 1.72
C GLU A 67 3.43 11.56 2.72
N GLU A 68 3.53 10.94 3.90
CA GLU A 68 4.62 11.23 4.85
C GLU A 68 5.98 10.88 4.26
N LYS A 69 6.12 9.75 3.57
CA LYS A 69 7.37 9.39 2.88
C LYS A 69 7.72 10.37 1.76
N GLN A 70 6.73 10.88 1.03
CA GLN A 70 6.96 11.86 -0.04
C GLN A 70 7.26 13.27 0.50
N ASN A 71 6.79 13.59 1.70
CA ASN A 71 7.06 14.87 2.37
C ASN A 71 8.39 14.87 3.15
N LEU A 72 9.11 13.75 3.19
CA LEU A 72 10.47 13.74 3.69
C LEU A 72 11.36 14.50 2.69
N PRO A 73 12.16 15.48 3.17
CA PRO A 73 13.13 16.13 2.30
C PRO A 73 14.07 15.07 1.72
N SER A 74 14.33 15.17 0.42
CA SER A 74 15.33 14.35 -0.25
C SER A 74 16.71 14.53 0.38
N ASP A 75 17.62 13.60 0.16
CA ASP A 75 19.00 13.68 0.67
C ASP A 75 19.70 14.99 0.25
N GLU A 76 19.38 15.52 -0.93
CA GLU A 76 19.89 16.80 -1.42
C GLU A 76 19.30 17.99 -0.63
N GLU A 77 18.01 17.95 -0.31
CA GLU A 77 17.34 18.97 0.50
C GLU A 77 17.81 18.92 1.96
N MET A 78 18.01 17.73 2.53
CA MET A 78 18.63 17.57 3.85
C MET A 78 20.05 18.13 3.89
N ASN A 79 20.86 17.88 2.86
CA ASN A 79 22.21 18.45 2.77
C ASN A 79 22.18 19.98 2.66
N ALA A 80 21.24 20.54 1.90
CA ALA A 80 21.05 21.98 1.80
C ALA A 80 20.64 22.61 3.14
N ILE A 81 19.73 21.97 3.89
CA ILE A 81 19.32 22.38 5.23
C ILE A 81 20.50 22.33 6.20
N ALA A 82 21.26 21.23 6.21
CA ALA A 82 22.44 21.07 7.07
C ALA A 82 23.53 22.11 6.77
N LEU A 83 23.75 22.42 5.49
CA LEU A 83 24.66 23.49 5.08
C LEU A 83 24.17 24.87 5.52
N MET A 84 22.87 25.15 5.40
CA MET A 84 22.28 26.39 5.90
C MET A 84 22.46 26.52 7.41
N GLU A 85 22.13 25.50 8.20
CA GLU A 85 22.33 25.52 9.66
C GLU A 85 23.80 25.73 10.05
N LEU A 86 24.73 25.03 9.38
CA LEU A 86 26.17 25.23 9.59
C LEU A 86 26.59 26.67 9.28
N THR A 87 26.08 27.24 8.19
CA THR A 87 26.40 28.63 7.84
C THR A 87 25.81 29.64 8.81
N GLU A 88 24.61 29.40 9.35
CA GLU A 88 24.00 30.25 10.39
C GLU A 88 24.81 30.18 11.70
N LEU A 89 25.29 28.99 12.06
CA LEU A 89 26.10 28.75 13.26
C LEU A 89 27.49 29.40 13.16
N ILE A 90 28.07 29.44 11.96
CA ILE A 90 29.35 30.11 11.67
C ILE A 90 29.18 31.64 11.55
N MET A 91 28.07 32.11 10.96
CA MET A 91 27.82 33.55 10.77
C MET A 91 27.31 34.26 12.03
N GLY A 92 27.03 33.52 13.11
CA GLY A 92 26.82 34.08 14.44
C GLY A 92 25.59 34.99 14.53
N ARG A 93 24.42 34.38 14.72
CA ARG A 93 23.33 35.00 15.48
C ARG A 93 23.21 34.32 16.84
#